data_AF-A0A370F4M3-F1
#
_entry.id   AF-A0A370F4M3-F1
#
_cell.length_a   1.000
_cell.length_b   1.000
_cell.length_c   1.000
_cell.angle_alpha   90.00
_cell.angle_beta   90.00
_cell.angle_gamma   90.00
#
_symmetry.space_group_name_H-M   'P 1'
#
loop_
_entity.id
_entity.type
_entity.pdbx_description
1 polymer ?
#
loop_
_entity_poly.entity_id
_entity_poly.type
_entity_poly.pdbx_seq_one_letter_code
_entity_poly.pdbx_strand_id
1 'polypeptide(L)'
;MPGAGGAPILGRGGLEYRLRDAAEALDLAAAAKDADTAWDFYSQRCQAEIGDVESYRRLLDAFYAGRDPRPTSWTVRVIGSSGQVVTVDADPNALAHAMEPRTWTLIDVRWQFDNC
;
A
#
# COMPACT_ATOMS: atom_id res chain seq x y z
N MET A 1 20.95 13.38 28.41
CA MET A 1 20.53 12.16 27.70
C MET A 1 19.54 11.40 28.58
N PRO A 2 18.60 10.63 28.04
CA PRO A 2 17.51 10.93 27.08
C PRO A 2 16.15 10.88 27.83
N GLY A 3 14.97 11.19 27.31
CA GLY A 3 14.43 11.54 26.00
C GLY A 3 12.91 11.46 26.19
N ALA A 4 12.22 12.60 26.14
CA ALA A 4 10.77 12.64 26.36
C ALA A 4 10.05 11.92 25.22
N GLY A 5 9.30 10.87 25.56
CA GLY A 5 8.39 10.19 24.65
C GLY A 5 7.32 11.16 24.17
N GLY A 6 7.48 11.67 22.96
CA GLY A 6 6.45 12.39 22.24
C GLY A 6 5.56 11.38 21.52
N ALA A 7 4.36 11.13 22.04
CA ALA A 7 3.30 10.55 21.23
C ALA A 7 3.07 11.46 20.01
N PRO A 8 3.03 10.95 18.77
CA PRO A 8 2.86 11.80 17.60
C PRO A 8 1.46 12.41 17.63
N ILE A 9 1.42 13.74 17.70
CA ILE A 9 0.19 14.51 17.53
C ILE A 9 -0.41 14.12 16.18
N LEU A 10 -1.66 13.63 16.18
CA LEU A 10 -2.44 13.25 14.99
C LEU A 10 -2.83 14.49 14.17
N GLY A 11 -1.84 15.24 13.67
CA GLY A 11 -2.04 16.21 12.61
C GLY A 11 -2.13 15.51 11.25
N ARG A 12 -2.54 16.26 10.21
CA ARG A 12 -2.60 15.77 8.82
C ARG A 12 -1.30 15.07 8.38
N GLY A 13 -0.14 15.60 8.79
CA GLY A 13 1.17 14.99 8.53
C GLY A 13 1.39 13.63 9.20
N GLY A 14 0.78 13.37 10.36
CA GLY A 14 0.85 12.06 11.03
C GLY A 14 -0.02 10.99 10.37
N LEU A 15 -1.13 11.40 9.72
CA LEU A 15 -1.96 10.49 8.91
C LEU A 15 -1.29 10.15 7.58
N GLU A 16 -0.68 11.14 6.94
CA GLU A 16 0.10 10.98 5.71
C GLU A 16 1.31 10.07 5.93
N TYR A 17 2.05 10.25 7.03
CA TYR A 17 3.15 9.37 7.40
C TYR A 17 2.69 7.91 7.57
N ARG A 18 1.61 7.66 8.33
CA ARG A 18 1.08 6.30 8.52
C ARG A 18 0.53 5.68 7.23
N LEU A 19 -0.03 6.49 6.33
CA LEU A 19 -0.47 6.01 5.03
C LEU A 19 0.71 5.61 4.16
N ARG A 20 1.77 6.43 4.16
CA ARG A 20 3.01 6.14 3.44
C ARG A 20 3.63 4.83 3.92
N ASP A 21 3.79 4.66 5.23
CA ASP A 21 4.36 3.44 5.81
C ASP A 21 3.54 2.19 5.44
N ALA A 22 2.20 2.30 5.45
CA ALA A 22 1.33 1.20 5.05
C ALA A 22 1.45 0.86 3.55
N ALA A 23 1.52 1.87 2.68
CA ALA A 23 1.67 1.66 1.25
C ALA A 23 3.04 1.11 0.87
N GLU A 24 4.10 1.59 1.52
CA GLU A 24 5.46 1.05 1.38
C GLU A 24 5.51 -0.42 1.80
N ALA A 25 4.91 -0.77 2.94
CA ALA A 25 4.86 -2.15 3.41
C ALA A 25 4.09 -3.08 2.45
N LEU A 26 2.93 -2.63 1.92
CA LEU A 26 2.18 -3.40 0.91
C LEU A 26 3.01 -3.59 -0.37
N ASP A 27 3.56 -2.52 -0.94
CA ASP A 27 4.29 -2.60 -2.22
C ASP A 27 5.54 -3.48 -2.08
N LEU A 28 6.27 -3.40 -0.96
CA LEU A 28 7.43 -4.24 -0.69
C LEU A 28 7.07 -5.72 -0.47
N ALA A 29 5.99 -6.01 0.25
CA ALA A 29 5.50 -7.38 0.43
C ALA A 29 5.06 -7.99 -0.91
N ALA A 30 4.32 -7.22 -1.71
CA ALA A 30 3.87 -7.65 -3.04
C ALA A 30 5.06 -7.89 -3.99
N ALA A 31 6.06 -7.00 -3.99
CA ALA A 31 7.29 -7.16 -4.76
C ALA A 31 8.10 -8.40 -4.32
N ALA A 32 8.14 -8.67 -3.01
CA ALA A 32 8.80 -9.85 -2.44
C ALA A 32 7.99 -11.15 -2.58
N LYS A 33 6.82 -11.12 -3.24
CA LYS A 33 5.88 -12.25 -3.36
C LYS A 33 5.35 -12.78 -2.03
N ASP A 34 5.40 -11.95 -0.99
CA ASP A 34 4.78 -12.21 0.30
C ASP A 34 3.30 -11.83 0.25
N ALA A 35 2.50 -12.72 -0.34
CA ALA A 35 1.08 -12.52 -0.53
C ALA A 35 0.33 -12.40 0.80
N ASP A 36 0.74 -13.11 1.84
CA ASP A 36 0.08 -13.10 3.14
C ASP A 36 0.24 -11.72 3.82
N THR A 37 1.45 -11.18 3.85
CA THR A 37 1.69 -9.83 4.41
C THR A 37 1.00 -8.76 3.58
N ALA A 38 1.06 -8.84 2.25
CA ALA A 38 0.39 -7.87 1.39
C ALA A 38 -1.14 -7.92 1.52
N TRP A 39 -1.71 -9.12 1.65
CA TRP A 39 -3.16 -9.36 1.77
C TRP A 39 -3.75 -8.72 3.01
N ASP A 40 -3.00 -8.66 4.11
CA ASP A 40 -3.46 -8.05 5.34
C ASP A 40 -3.81 -6.56 5.15
N PHE A 41 -3.19 -5.87 4.21
CA PHE A 41 -3.47 -4.46 3.94
C PHE A 41 -4.73 -4.23 3.09
N TYR A 42 -5.24 -5.26 2.41
CA TYR A 42 -6.43 -5.12 1.56
C TYR A 42 -7.69 -4.89 2.40
N SER A 43 -8.60 -4.06 1.88
CA SER A 43 -9.91 -3.85 2.50
C SER A 43 -10.75 -5.13 2.42
N GLN A 44 -11.65 -5.35 3.39
CA GLN A 44 -12.58 -6.50 3.35
C GLN A 44 -13.38 -6.57 2.04
N ARG A 45 -13.69 -5.41 1.44
CA ARG A 45 -14.34 -5.32 0.13
C ARG A 45 -13.48 -5.96 -0.95
N CYS A 46 -12.23 -5.55 -1.05
CA CYS A 46 -11.30 -6.11 -2.03
C CYS A 46 -10.96 -7.57 -1.74
N GLN A 47 -10.88 -7.95 -0.46
CA GLN A 47 -10.69 -9.35 -0.09
C GLN A 47 -11.87 -10.22 -0.54
N ALA A 48 -13.10 -9.73 -0.41
CA ALA A 48 -14.29 -10.44 -0.88
C ALA A 48 -14.37 -10.53 -2.41
N GLU A 49 -13.89 -9.51 -3.14
CA GLU A 49 -13.86 -9.50 -4.60
C GLU A 49 -12.80 -10.45 -5.18
N ILE A 50 -11.61 -10.50 -4.56
CA ILE A 50 -10.52 -11.39 -4.96
C ILE A 50 -10.77 -12.84 -4.47
N GLY A 51 -11.46 -13.00 -3.35
CA GLY A 51 -11.88 -14.28 -2.77
C GLY A 51 -11.03 -14.72 -1.60
N ASP A 52 -9.77 -15.09 -1.86
CA ASP A 52 -8.83 -15.58 -0.83
C ASP A 52 -7.37 -15.22 -1.14
N VAL A 53 -6.51 -15.42 -0.15
CA VAL A 53 -5.06 -15.14 -0.25
C VAL A 53 -4.37 -15.98 -1.33
N GLU A 54 -4.85 -17.20 -1.61
CA GLU A 54 -4.29 -18.05 -2.66
C GLU A 54 -4.60 -17.51 -4.06
N SER A 55 -5.82 -16.99 -4.26
CA SER A 55 -6.24 -16.34 -5.49
C SER A 55 -5.46 -15.03 -5.68
N TYR A 56 -5.28 -14.27 -4.59
CA TYR A 56 -4.43 -13.08 -4.59
C TYR A 56 -2.98 -13.40 -4.97
N ARG A 57 -2.39 -14.47 -4.40
CA ARG A 57 -1.03 -14.91 -4.74
C ARG A 57 -0.89 -15.19 -6.23
N ARG A 58 -1.86 -15.87 -6.85
CA ARG A 58 -1.86 -16.11 -8.30
C ARG A 58 -1.99 -14.83 -9.12
N LEU A 59 -2.79 -13.86 -8.67
CA LEU A 59 -2.89 -12.55 -9.31
C LEU A 59 -1.56 -11.79 -9.21
N LEU A 60 -0.89 -11.79 -8.06
CA LEU A 60 0.44 -11.21 -7.88
C LEU A 60 1.48 -11.89 -8.79
N ASP A 61 1.38 -13.20 -8.99
CA ASP A 61 2.24 -13.94 -9.90
C ASP A 61 2.05 -13.55 -11.35
N ALA A 62 0.80 -13.45 -11.80
CA ALA A 62 0.49 -12.97 -13.13
C ALA A 62 0.90 -11.49 -13.33
N PHE A 63 0.63 -10.63 -12.34
CA PHE A 63 0.87 -9.19 -12.42
C PHE A 63 2.36 -8.83 -12.50
N TYR A 64 3.21 -9.59 -11.81
CA TYR A 64 4.67 -9.39 -11.82
C TYR A 64 5.42 -10.39 -12.73
N ALA A 65 4.71 -11.16 -13.56
CA ALA A 65 5.38 -12.06 -14.51
C ALA A 65 6.27 -11.27 -15.47
N GLY A 66 7.57 -11.58 -15.49
CA GLY A 66 8.56 -10.89 -16.34
C GLY A 66 8.91 -9.46 -15.88
N ARG A 67 8.52 -9.10 -14.66
CA ARG A 67 8.80 -7.79 -14.04
C ARG A 67 9.74 -7.93 -12.86
N ASP A 68 10.48 -6.86 -12.59
CA ASP A 68 11.36 -6.73 -11.43
C ASP A 68 10.94 -5.47 -10.65
N PRO A 69 9.83 -5.53 -9.90
CA PRO A 69 9.27 -4.35 -9.22
C PRO A 69 10.26 -3.78 -8.21
N ARG A 70 10.60 -2.50 -8.39
CA ARG A 70 11.55 -1.76 -7.56
C ARG A 70 10.93 -0.42 -7.19
N PRO A 71 9.96 -0.40 -6.28
CA PRO A 71 9.36 0.85 -5.82
C PRO A 71 10.44 1.71 -5.13
N THR A 72 10.50 3.00 -5.51
CA THR A 72 11.55 3.94 -5.08
C THR A 72 11.01 5.17 -4.36
N SER A 73 9.74 5.51 -4.54
CA SER A 73 9.13 6.70 -3.95
C SER A 73 7.63 6.55 -3.81
N TRP A 74 7.09 7.12 -2.72
CA TRP A 74 5.66 7.17 -2.41
C TRP A 74 5.26 8.61 -2.13
N THR A 75 4.35 9.12 -2.95
CA THR A 75 3.70 10.41 -2.73
C THR A 75 2.30 10.18 -2.19
N VAL A 76 2.01 10.75 -1.03
CA VAL A 76 0.75 10.52 -0.32
C VAL A 76 -0.04 11.80 -0.17
N ARG A 77 -1.37 11.68 -0.21
CA ARG A 77 -2.29 12.77 0.10
C ARG A 77 -3.46 12.24 0.90
N VAL A 78 -3.74 12.85 2.05
CA VAL A 78 -4.88 12.49 2.91
C VAL A 78 -5.97 13.54 2.85
N ILE A 79 -7.22 13.08 2.75
CA ILE A 79 -8.45 13.88 2.80
C ILE A 79 -9.44 13.16 3.74
N GLY A 80 -9.50 13.60 5.00
CA GLY A 80 -10.34 12.95 6.01
C GLY A 80 -9.92 11.50 6.25
N SER A 81 -10.83 10.56 5.99
CA SER A 81 -10.60 9.12 6.09
C SER A 81 -10.18 8.46 4.76
N SER A 82 -9.95 9.24 3.70
CA SER A 82 -9.48 8.72 2.41
C SER A 82 -8.06 9.20 2.12
N GLY A 83 -7.26 8.35 1.49
CA GLY A 83 -5.88 8.58 1.11
C GLY A 83 -5.67 8.22 -0.35
N GLN A 84 -4.78 8.95 -1.03
CA GLN A 84 -4.27 8.59 -2.34
C GLN A 84 -2.76 8.42 -2.25
N VAL A 85 -2.27 7.34 -2.86
CA VAL A 85 -0.84 7.05 -2.94
C VAL A 85 -0.44 6.85 -4.39
N VAL A 86 0.59 7.58 -4.81
CA VAL A 86 1.27 7.36 -6.08
C VAL A 86 2.63 6.77 -5.78
N THR A 87 2.91 5.59 -6.34
CA THR A 87 4.19 4.90 -6.22
C THR A 87 4.98 5.05 -7.51
N VAL A 88 6.26 5.39 -7.40
CA VAL A 88 7.21 5.37 -8.51
C VAL A 88 7.98 4.05 -8.46
N ASP A 89 7.90 3.28 -9.54
CA ASP A 89 8.61 2.02 -9.72
C ASP A 89 9.75 2.21 -10.73
N ALA A 90 10.95 1.74 -10.40
CA ALA A 90 12.12 1.76 -11.28
C ALA A 90 12.21 0.52 -12.19
N ASP A 91 11.23 -0.37 -12.15
CA ASP A 91 11.04 -1.43 -13.14
C ASP A 91 10.83 -0.83 -14.54
N PRO A 92 11.73 -1.08 -15.52
CA PRO A 92 11.54 -0.60 -16.89
C PRO A 92 10.33 -1.24 -17.57
N ASN A 93 9.84 -2.37 -17.05
CA ASN A 93 8.63 -3.06 -17.52
C ASN A 93 7.39 -2.69 -16.69
N ALA A 94 7.46 -1.66 -15.84
CA ALA A 94 6.30 -1.18 -15.11
C ALA A 94 5.18 -0.79 -16.07
N LEU A 95 3.96 -1.17 -15.73
CA LEU A 95 2.78 -0.86 -16.54
C LEU A 95 2.53 0.66 -16.53
N ALA A 96 1.96 1.19 -17.61
CA ALA A 96 1.70 2.64 -17.73
C ALA A 96 0.82 3.18 -16.58
N HIS A 97 -0.09 2.35 -16.06
CA HIS A 97 -0.95 2.69 -14.92
C HIS A 97 -0.27 2.52 -13.56
N ALA A 98 0.99 2.09 -13.48
CA ALA A 98 1.69 1.89 -12.20
C ALA A 98 1.82 3.19 -11.38
N MET A 99 1.82 4.34 -12.05
CA MET A 99 1.83 5.68 -11.46
C MET A 99 0.42 6.27 -11.21
N GLU A 100 -0.66 5.54 -11.50
CA GLU A 100 -1.99 6.02 -11.17
C GLU A 100 -2.18 6.08 -9.65
N PRO A 101 -2.84 7.12 -9.12
CA PRO A 101 -3.11 7.22 -7.69
C PRO A 101 -4.00 6.07 -7.22
N ARG A 102 -3.52 5.29 -6.25
CA ARG A 102 -4.27 4.20 -5.64
C ARG A 102 -4.96 4.67 -4.37
N THR A 103 -6.22 4.30 -4.22
CA THR A 103 -7.07 4.74 -3.10
C THR A 103 -6.88 3.86 -1.87
N TRP A 104 -6.76 4.51 -0.73
CA TRP A 104 -6.72 3.91 0.60
C TRP A 104 -7.80 4.51 1.48
N THR A 105 -8.30 3.72 2.43
CA THR A 105 -9.34 4.12 3.38
C THR A 105 -8.87 3.86 4.80
N LEU A 106 -9.04 4.85 5.69
CA LEU A 106 -8.73 4.75 7.11
C LEU A 106 -9.94 4.17 7.84
N ILE A 107 -9.80 2.96 8.38
CA ILE A 107 -10.83 2.24 9.13
C ILE A 107 -10.20 1.80 10.45
N ASP A 108 -10.85 2.12 11.57
CA ASP A 108 -10.39 1.75 12.91
C ASP A 108 -8.90 2.01 13.12
N VAL A 109 -8.48 3.24 12.82
CA VAL A 109 -7.11 3.75 12.89
C VAL A 109 -6.06 3.08 12.00
N ARG A 110 -6.47 2.15 11.12
CA ARG A 110 -5.61 1.44 10.16
C ARG A 110 -5.94 1.84 8.71
N TRP A 111 -4.92 2.06 7.91
CA TRP A 111 -5.07 2.27 6.47
C TRP A 111 -5.25 0.93 5.77
N GLN A 112 -6.31 0.83 4.97
CA GLN A 112 -6.63 -0.33 4.14
C GLN A 112 -6.61 0.07 2.67
N PHE A 113 -6.01 -0.78 1.84
CA PHE A 113 -5.96 -0.63 0.41
C PHE A 113 -7.32 -0.97 -0.18
N ASP A 114 -7.96 -0.01 -0.84
CA ASP A 114 -9.33 -0.12 -1.34
C ASP A 114 -9.38 0.01 -2.87
N ASN A 115 -8.27 -0.32 -3.54
CA ASN A 115 -8.11 -0.27 -4.98
C ASN A 115 -7.88 -1.68 -5.54
N CYS A 116 -8.96 -2.43 -5.59
CA CYS A 116 -9.17 -3.60 -6.43
C CYS A 116 -9.92 -3.16 -7.69
#